data_AF-A0A963A2H3-F1
#
_entry.id   AF-A0A963A2H3-F1
#
_cell.length_a   1.000
_cell.length_b   1.000
_cell.length_c   1.000
_cell.angle_alpha   90.00
_cell.angle_beta   90.00
_cell.angle_gamma   90.00
#
_symmetry.space_group_name_H-M   'P 1'
#
loop_
_entity.id
_entity.type
_entity.pdbx_description
1 polymer ?
#
loop_
_entity_poly.entity_id
_entity_poly.type
_entity_poly.pdbx_seq_one_letter_code
_entity_poly.pdbx_strand_id
1 'polypeptide(L)'
;MGATASGKTDFAIWLAEQLPCDIISVDSALVYRGMDIGTAKPSVQQLARAPHRLIDICEPSVAYSAARFREDALREMKEITGRDRVPLLVGGTMLYFRALQYGLSSLPPADA
;
A
#
# COMPACT_ATOMS: atom_id res chain seq x y z
N MET A 1 -5.48 10.22 -3.54
CA MET A 1 -4.16 10.70 -3.03
C MET A 1 -4.40 11.84 -2.05
N GLY A 2 -3.55 12.03 -1.04
CA GLY A 2 -3.65 13.17 -0.11
C GLY A 2 -2.64 13.08 1.04
N ALA A 3 -2.41 14.17 1.78
CA ALA A 3 -1.42 14.26 2.86
C ALA A 3 -1.77 13.38 4.07
N THR A 4 -0.80 12.85 4.82
CA THR A 4 -1.02 12.07 6.05
C THR A 4 -2.00 12.79 7.00
N ALA A 5 -2.88 12.05 7.68
CA ALA A 5 -3.98 12.54 8.52
C ALA A 5 -5.16 13.26 7.82
N SER A 6 -5.26 13.27 6.48
CA SER A 6 -6.40 13.88 5.78
C SER A 6 -7.69 13.03 5.73
N GLY A 7 -7.89 12.06 6.64
CA GLY A 7 -9.09 11.20 6.69
C GLY A 7 -9.21 10.14 5.56
N LYS A 8 -8.14 9.89 4.79
CA LYS A 8 -8.16 8.92 3.67
C LYS A 8 -8.45 7.50 4.13
N THR A 9 -7.87 7.08 5.24
CA THR A 9 -8.03 5.73 5.77
C THR A 9 -9.49 5.48 6.12
N ASP A 10 -10.14 6.42 6.82
CA ASP A 10 -11.54 6.28 7.19
C ASP A 10 -12.47 6.28 5.98
N PHE A 11 -12.20 7.12 4.97
CA PHE A 11 -12.95 7.10 3.72
C PHE A 11 -12.74 5.80 2.93
N ALA A 12 -11.52 5.26 2.92
CA ALA A 12 -11.21 4.00 2.25
C ALA A 12 -11.90 2.81 2.93
N ILE A 13 -11.90 2.76 4.26
CA ILE A 13 -12.61 1.75 5.04
C ILE A 13 -14.11 1.82 4.73
N TRP A 14 -14.69 3.02 4.78
CA TRP A 14 -16.10 3.20 4.42
C TRP A 14 -16.39 2.71 3.00
N LEU A 15 -15.54 3.05 2.03
CA LEU A 15 -15.73 2.61 0.64
C LEU A 15 -15.64 1.08 0.49
N ALA A 16 -14.72 0.43 1.20
CA ALA A 16 -14.57 -1.03 1.22
C ALA A 16 -15.75 -1.76 1.89
N GLU A 17 -16.46 -1.10 2.81
CA GLU A 17 -17.70 -1.62 3.39
C GLU A 17 -18.90 -1.49 2.45
N GLN A 18 -18.89 -0.52 1.52
CA GLN A 18 -20.01 -0.25 0.62
C GLN A 18 -19.86 -0.88 -0.77
N LEU A 19 -18.62 -1.11 -1.23
CA LEU A 19 -18.32 -1.61 -2.57
C LEU A 19 -17.47 -2.88 -2.51
N PRO A 20 -17.50 -3.73 -3.54
CA PRO A 20 -16.66 -4.92 -3.62
C PRO A 20 -15.21 -4.54 -3.96
N CYS A 21 -14.54 -3.80 -3.07
CA CYS A 21 -13.16 -3.38 -3.24
C CYS A 21 -12.26 -3.82 -2.08
N ASP A 22 -10.99 -4.06 -2.41
CA ASP A 22 -9.96 -4.45 -1.45
C ASP A 22 -8.86 -3.40 -1.41
N ILE A 23 -8.44 -3.01 -0.21
CA ILE A 23 -7.49 -1.92 -0.03
C ILE A 23 -6.06 -2.42 -0.19
N ILE A 24 -5.27 -1.71 -0.98
CA ILE A 24 -3.81 -1.86 -1.08
C ILE A 24 -3.16 -0.57 -0.57
N SER A 25 -2.31 -0.70 0.45
CA SER A 25 -1.54 0.41 0.97
C SER A 25 -0.45 0.86 -0.02
N VAL A 26 -0.39 2.15 -0.29
CA VAL A 26 0.62 2.82 -1.13
C VAL A 26 1.40 3.81 -0.28
N ASP A 27 1.98 3.31 0.81
CA ASP A 27 2.74 4.10 1.77
C ASP A 27 4.05 3.37 2.11
N SER A 28 5.17 4.05 1.90
CA SER A 28 6.51 3.50 2.11
C SER A 28 6.88 3.31 3.58
N ALA A 29 6.12 3.89 4.52
CA ALA A 29 6.36 3.72 5.95
C ALA A 29 5.53 2.58 6.53
N LEU A 30 4.31 2.36 6.02
CA LEU A 30 3.39 1.32 6.52
C LEU A 30 3.82 -0.12 6.18
N VAL A 31 4.72 -0.29 5.21
CA VAL A 31 5.26 -1.61 4.83
C VAL A 31 6.07 -2.26 5.95
N TYR A 32 6.60 -1.47 6.89
CA TYR A 32 7.51 -1.95 7.93
C TYR A 32 6.79 -2.39 9.21
N ARG A 33 7.22 -3.55 9.72
CA ARG A 33 6.75 -4.13 10.97
C ARG A 33 7.18 -3.34 12.20
N GLY A 34 6.28 -3.23 13.18
CA GLY A 34 6.55 -2.62 14.49
C GLY A 34 6.76 -1.10 14.47
N MET A 35 6.62 -0.45 13.30
CA MET A 35 6.75 1.00 13.14
C MET A 35 5.37 1.67 13.14
N ASP A 36 4.58 1.53 14.20
CA ASP A 36 3.14 1.84 14.15
C ASP A 36 2.82 3.31 14.48
N ILE A 37 3.41 3.84 15.56
CA ILE A 37 3.08 5.18 16.08
C ILE A 37 3.59 6.28 15.14
N GLY A 38 4.85 6.20 14.72
CA GLY A 38 5.49 7.23 13.88
C GLY A 38 4.97 7.29 12.44
N THR A 39 4.23 6.28 12.00
CA THR A 39 3.74 6.15 10.62
C THR A 39 2.24 6.34 10.49
N ALA A 40 1.54 6.59 11.61
CA ALA A 40 0.09 6.68 11.68
C ALA A 40 -0.60 5.45 11.05
N LYS A 41 -0.08 4.25 11.36
CA LYS A 41 -0.62 2.99 10.85
C LYS A 41 -2.10 2.82 11.27
N PRO A 42 -2.97 2.27 10.40
CA PRO A 42 -4.34 1.97 10.79
C PRO A 42 -4.35 1.06 12.02
N SER A 43 -5.27 1.32 12.95
CA SER A 43 -5.40 0.52 14.16
C SER A 43 -5.83 -0.91 13.85
N VAL A 44 -5.62 -1.83 14.79
CA VAL A 44 -6.08 -3.22 14.67
C VAL A 44 -7.60 -3.27 14.41
N GLN A 45 -8.37 -2.38 15.02
CA GLN A 45 -9.82 -2.29 14.82
C GLN A 45 -10.17 -1.83 13.40
N GLN A 46 -9.41 -0.88 12.84
CA GLN A 46 -9.58 -0.44 11.45
C GLN A 46 -9.20 -1.54 10.45
N LEU A 47 -8.09 -2.23 10.68
CA LEU A 47 -7.63 -3.34 9.83
C LEU A 47 -8.57 -4.56 9.89
N ALA A 48 -9.22 -4.81 11.04
CA ALA A 48 -10.23 -5.86 11.15
C ALA A 48 -11.48 -5.57 10.31
N ARG A 49 -11.85 -4.29 10.16
CA ARG A 49 -13.00 -3.86 9.34
C ARG A 49 -12.69 -3.87 7.85
N ALA A 50 -11.53 -3.36 7.47
CA ALA A 50 -11.06 -3.42 6.10
C ALA A 50 -9.58 -3.79 6.09
N PRO A 51 -9.24 -5.06 5.79
CA PRO A 51 -7.85 -5.48 5.68
C PRO A 51 -7.13 -4.68 4.59
N HIS A 52 -6.00 -4.07 4.94
CA HIS A 52 -5.14 -3.35 4.01
C HIS A 52 -3.98 -4.26 3.63
N ARG A 53 -3.81 -4.52 2.34
CA ARG A 53 -2.64 -5.25 1.82
C ARG A 53 -1.39 -4.36 1.82
N LEU A 54 -0.21 -4.97 1.82
CA LEU A 54 1.11 -4.31 1.82
C LEU A 54 1.42 -3.48 3.07
N ILE A 55 0.81 -3.83 4.21
CA ILE A 55 1.19 -3.33 5.54
C ILE A 55 1.89 -4.47 6.27
N ASP A 56 2.93 -4.16 7.06
CA ASP A 56 3.65 -5.16 7.88
C ASP A 56 4.27 -6.33 7.09
N ILE A 57 4.69 -6.07 5.85
CA ILE A 57 5.26 -7.08 4.94
C ILE A 57 6.79 -7.11 4.96
N CYS A 58 7.45 -6.12 5.58
CA CYS A 58 8.90 -5.97 5.57
C CYS A 58 9.44 -5.73 6.98
N GLU A 59 10.60 -6.32 7.30
CA GLU A 59 11.35 -5.98 8.50
C GLU A 59 12.01 -4.59 8.34
N PRO A 60 12.09 -3.76 9.39
CA PRO A 60 12.74 -2.45 9.33
C PRO A 60 14.21 -2.48 8.89
N SER A 61 14.90 -3.61 9.08
CA SER A 61 16.29 -3.81 8.67
C SER A 61 16.45 -4.11 7.18
N VAL A 62 15.36 -4.37 6.46
CA VAL A 62 15.38 -4.78 5.05
C VAL A 62 14.93 -3.61 4.18
N ALA A 63 15.74 -3.25 3.18
CA ALA A 63 15.37 -2.20 2.25
C ALA A 63 14.13 -2.58 1.42
N TYR A 64 13.17 -1.66 1.33
CA TYR A 64 11.95 -1.82 0.53
C TYR A 64 11.86 -0.75 -0.57
N SER A 65 12.14 -1.16 -1.81
CA SER A 65 12.28 -0.27 -2.97
C SER A 65 10.96 -0.05 -3.71
N ALA A 66 10.90 0.99 -4.56
CA ALA A 66 9.76 1.23 -5.45
C ALA A 66 9.57 0.11 -6.48
N ALA A 67 10.64 -0.60 -6.87
CA ALA A 67 10.58 -1.75 -7.77
C ALA A 67 9.85 -2.92 -7.10
N ARG A 68 10.29 -3.25 -5.89
CA ARG A 68 9.64 -4.30 -5.09
C ARG A 68 8.19 -3.96 -4.79
N PHE A 69 7.91 -2.70 -4.42
CA PHE A 69 6.53 -2.23 -4.25
C PHE A 69 5.69 -2.45 -5.51
N ARG A 70 6.20 -2.10 -6.69
CA ARG A 70 5.46 -2.28 -7.95
C ARG A 70 5.12 -3.75 -8.20
N GLU A 71 6.09 -4.64 -8.02
CA GLU A 71 5.90 -6.09 -8.18
C GLU A 71 4.84 -6.62 -7.21
N ASP A 72 4.97 -6.27 -5.93
CA ASP A 72 4.03 -6.67 -4.89
C ASP A 72 2.63 -6.12 -5.18
N ALA A 73 2.49 -4.83 -5.48
CA ALA A 73 1.21 -4.19 -5.80
C ALA A 73 0.55 -4.79 -7.05
N LEU A 74 1.29 -5.08 -8.12
CA LEU A 74 0.74 -5.73 -9.30
C LEU A 74 0.24 -7.16 -9.00
N ARG A 75 0.95 -7.89 -8.14
CA ARG A 75 0.51 -9.21 -7.67
C ARG A 75 -0.81 -9.09 -6.90
N GLU A 76 -0.88 -8.18 -5.93
CA GLU A 76 -2.11 -7.97 -5.13
C GLU A 76 -3.29 -7.53 -6.01
N MET A 77 -3.06 -6.60 -6.96
CA MET A 77 -4.09 -6.15 -7.90
C MET A 77 -4.61 -7.31 -8.76
N LYS A 78 -3.73 -8.20 -9.22
CA LYS A 78 -4.12 -9.39 -10.00
C LYS A 78 -4.95 -10.38 -9.16
N GLU A 79 -4.59 -10.59 -7.90
CA GLU A 79 -5.35 -11.46 -7.00
C GLU A 79 -6.76 -10.91 -6.73
N ILE A 80 -6.87 -9.60 -6.47
CA ILE A 80 -8.15 -8.93 -6.19
C ILE A 80 -9.06 -8.96 -7.43
N THR A 81 -8.52 -8.58 -8.59
CA THR A 81 -9.29 -8.61 -9.86
C THR A 81 -9.68 -10.02 -10.27
N GLY A 82 -8.84 -11.02 -9.99
CA GLY A 82 -9.17 -12.43 -10.20
C GLY A 82 -10.29 -12.97 -9.29
N ARG A 83 -10.73 -12.19 -8.29
CA ARG A 83 -11.89 -12.45 -7.43
C ARG A 83 -13.08 -11.55 -7.76
N ASP A 84 -13.08 -10.90 -8.93
CA ASP A 84 -14.11 -9.94 -9.37
C ASP A 84 -14.28 -8.73 -8.42
N ARG A 85 -13.20 -8.33 -7.75
CA ARG A 85 -13.16 -7.18 -6.84
C ARG A 85 -12.29 -6.07 -7.41
N VAL A 86 -12.50 -4.85 -6.91
CA VAL A 86 -11.78 -3.65 -7.36
C VAL A 86 -10.59 -3.37 -6.43
N PRO A 87 -9.34 -3.31 -6.92
CA PRO A 87 -8.21 -2.87 -6.12
C PRO A 87 -8.30 -1.37 -5.80
N LEU A 88 -8.38 -1.02 -4.52
CA LEU A 88 -8.42 0.36 -4.04
C LEU A 88 -7.04 0.77 -3.49
N LEU A 89 -6.30 1.55 -4.27
CA LEU A 89 -4.98 2.05 -3.89
C LEU A 89 -5.09 3.25 -2.93
N VAL A 90 -4.61 3.11 -1.70
CA VAL A 90 -4.72 4.13 -0.64
C VAL A 90 -3.35 4.46 -0.07
N GLY A 91 -2.93 5.72 -0.17
CA GLY A 91 -1.65 6.16 0.37
C GLY A 91 -1.19 7.51 -0.17
N GLY A 92 0.05 7.87 0.19
CA GLY A 92 0.65 9.17 -0.12
C GLY A 92 2.01 9.11 -0.82
N THR A 93 2.64 7.94 -0.96
CA THR A 93 3.99 7.85 -1.53
C THR A 93 3.95 8.06 -3.05
N MET A 94 4.22 9.29 -3.49
CA MET A 94 4.13 9.68 -4.91
C MET A 94 5.06 8.85 -5.82
N LEU A 95 6.24 8.47 -5.32
CA LEU A 95 7.18 7.62 -6.05
C LEU A 95 6.57 6.26 -6.40
N TYR A 96 5.78 5.68 -5.49
CA TYR A 96 5.12 4.39 -5.68
C TYR A 96 4.00 4.48 -6.72
N PHE A 97 3.18 5.54 -6.67
CA PHE A 97 2.19 5.81 -7.72
C PHE A 97 2.84 6.00 -9.09
N ARG A 98 3.94 6.75 -9.17
CA ARG A 98 4.68 6.91 -10.44
C ARG A 98 5.24 5.58 -10.96
N ALA A 99 5.86 4.78 -10.08
CA ALA A 99 6.42 3.48 -10.44
C ALA A 99 5.33 2.52 -10.95
N LEU A 100 4.14 2.55 -10.35
CA LEU A 100 2.98 1.78 -10.81
C LEU A 100 2.46 2.24 -12.18
N GLN A 101 2.30 3.55 -12.37
CA GLN A 101 1.69 4.11 -13.59
C GLN A 101 2.61 4.06 -14.80
N TYR A 102 3.89 4.40 -14.62
CA TYR A 102 4.84 4.60 -15.72
C TYR A 102 5.89 3.50 -15.80
N GLY A 103 5.88 2.55 -14.85
CA GLY A 103 6.98 1.63 -14.66
C GLY A 103 8.21 2.32 -14.07
N LEU A 104 9.32 1.59 -14.02
CA LEU A 104 10.61 2.12 -13.63
C LEU A 104 11.51 2.17 -14.84
N SER A 105 12.26 3.27 -14.96
CA SER A 105 13.38 3.35 -15.89
C SER A 105 14.34 2.19 -15.62
N SER A 106 14.89 1.59 -16.68
CA SER A 106 15.95 0.58 -16.56
C SER A 106 17.24 1.24 -16.07
N LEU A 107 17.32 1.50 -14.76
CA LEU A 107 18.55 1.92 -14.10
C LEU A 107 19.32 0.65 -13.70
N PRO A 108 20.65 0.64 -13.84
CA PRO A 108 21.46 -0.46 -13.32
C PRO A 108 21.21 -0.62 -11.81
N PRO A 109 21.31 -1.85 -11.26
CA PRO A 109 21.11 -2.09 -9.84
C PRO A 109 22.07 -1.21 -9.02
N ALA A 110 21.58 -0.65 -7.91
CA ALA A 110 22.42 0.10 -6.99
C ALA A 110 23.43 -0.86 -6.35
N ASP A 111 24.70 -0.44 -6.30
CA ASP A 111 25.81 -1.24 -5.78
C ASP A 111 25.56 -1.70 -4.33
N ALA A 112 26.04 -2.91 -4.03
CA ALA A 112 25.92 -3.59 -2.74
C ALA A 112 26.90 -3.08 -1.67
#